data_AF-A0A8T4JM64-F1
#
_entry.id   AF-A0A8T4JM64-F1
#
_cell.length_a   1.000
_cell.length_b   1.000
_cell.length_c   1.000
_cell.angle_alpha   90.00
_cell.angle_beta   90.00
_cell.angle_gamma   90.00
#
_symmetry.space_group_name_H-M   'P 1'
#
loop_
_entity.id
_entity.type
_entity.pdbx_description
1 polymer ?
#
loop_
_entity_poly.entity_id
_entity_poly.type
_entity_poly.pdbx_seq_one_letter_code
_entity_poly.pdbx_strand_id
1 'polypeptide(L)'
;MNKKAQGISINVIIIAAIALIVLVVLIAVFTGRFGLFSEGVEAAAACEQACKAIGLDEAFAGYSDSECGEKTRKRIPGVFYDKEKTKACCCLAN
;
A
#
# COMPACT_ATOMS: atom_id res chain seq x y z
N MET A 1 55.25 -4.44 -25.01
CA MET A 1 53.83 -4.66 -24.64
C MET A 1 53.24 -3.31 -24.21
N ASN A 2 52.51 -2.65 -25.10
CA ASN A 2 51.94 -1.32 -24.85
C ASN A 2 50.64 -1.45 -24.05
N LYS A 3 50.67 -1.10 -22.76
CA LYS A 3 49.45 -1.03 -21.95
C LYS A 3 48.62 0.16 -22.44
N LYS A 4 47.59 -0.11 -23.26
CA LYS A 4 46.47 0.80 -23.48
C LYS A 4 45.76 0.96 -22.13
N ALA A 5 46.27 1.85 -21.28
CA ALA A 5 45.45 2.47 -20.26
C ALA A 5 44.30 3.13 -21.03
N GLN A 6 43.13 2.50 -21.01
CA GLN A 6 41.91 3.10 -21.53
C GLN A 6 41.69 4.36 -20.72
N GLY A 7 42.09 5.50 -21.27
CA GLY A 7 41.78 6.81 -20.72
C GLY A 7 40.30 7.02 -20.91
N ILE A 8 39.48 6.46 -20.02
CA ILE A 8 38.11 6.92 -19.86
C ILE A 8 38.23 8.42 -19.62
N SER A 9 37.64 9.20 -20.52
CA SER A 9 37.74 10.64 -20.45
C SER A 9 37.09 11.12 -19.16
N ILE A 10 37.66 12.16 -18.56
CA ILE A 10 37.13 12.76 -17.33
C ILE A 10 35.64 13.14 -17.49
N ASN A 11 35.24 13.58 -18.68
CA ASN A 11 33.84 13.85 -19.00
C ASN A 11 32.92 12.63 -18.81
N VAL A 12 33.36 11.44 -19.19
CA VAL A 12 32.57 10.21 -19.01
C VAL A 12 32.40 9.89 -17.53
N ILE A 13 33.45 10.08 -16.72
CA ILE A 13 33.39 9.88 -15.26
C ILE A 13 32.38 10.85 -14.63
N ILE A 14 32.42 12.12 -15.03
CA ILE A 14 31.50 13.14 -14.52
C ILE A 14 30.04 12.81 -14.88
N ILE A 15 29.78 12.44 -16.14
CA ILE A 15 28.43 12.10 -16.60
C ILE A 15 27.91 10.86 -15.87
N ALA A 16 28.76 9.83 -15.70
CA ALA A 16 28.40 8.61 -14.98
C ALA A 16 28.05 8.90 -13.51
N ALA A 17 28.80 9.77 -12.84
CA ALA A 17 28.51 10.17 -11.47
C ALA A 17 27.18 10.92 -11.34
N ILE A 18 26.90 11.87 -12.25
CA ILE A 18 25.63 12.61 -12.24
C ILE A 18 24.45 11.66 -12.48
N ALA A 19 24.57 10.77 -13.47
CA ALA A 19 23.53 9.79 -13.77
C ALA A 19 23.22 8.88 -12.56
N LEU A 20 24.26 8.43 -11.85
CA LEU A 20 24.11 7.62 -10.65
C LEU A 20 23.38 8.39 -9.54
N ILE A 21 23.77 9.65 -9.28
CA ILE A 21 23.11 10.49 -8.27
C ILE A 21 21.63 10.68 -8.60
N VAL A 22 21.30 11.02 -9.85
CA VAL A 22 19.91 11.18 -10.28
C VAL A 22 19.12 9.89 -10.09
N LEU A 23 19.70 8.74 -10.43
CA LEU A 23 19.05 7.45 -10.22
C LEU A 23 18.73 7.20 -8.73
N VAL A 24 19.67 7.47 -7.83
CA VAL A 24 19.45 7.31 -6.38
C VAL A 24 18.34 8.23 -5.88
N VAL A 25 18.32 9.49 -6.33
CA VAL A 25 17.27 10.45 -5.96
C VAL A 25 15.90 9.97 -6.45
N LEU A 26 15.80 9.48 -7.68
CA LEU A 26 14.56 8.92 -8.21
C LEU A 26 14.08 7.73 -7.40
N ILE A 27 14.96 6.78 -7.09
CA ILE A 27 14.60 5.61 -6.27
C ILE A 27 14.12 6.06 -4.89
N ALA A 28 14.78 7.01 -4.24
CA ALA A 28 14.39 7.52 -2.92
C ALA A 28 13.00 8.17 -2.95
N VAL A 29 12.71 9.03 -3.93
CA VAL A 29 11.40 9.68 -4.08
C VAL A 29 10.31 8.66 -4.40
N PHE A 30 10.57 7.74 -5.34
CA PHE A 30 9.60 6.72 -5.70
C PHE A 30 9.32 5.79 -4.53
N THR A 31 10.35 5.33 -3.81
CA THR A 31 10.18 4.47 -2.62
C THR A 31 9.41 5.17 -1.51
N GLY A 32 9.72 6.44 -1.24
CA GLY A 32 8.98 7.23 -0.24
C GLY A 32 7.51 7.42 -0.60
N ARG A 33 7.20 7.64 -1.88
CA ARG A 33 5.81 7.73 -2.36
C ARG A 33 5.10 6.38 -2.31
N PHE A 34 5.76 5.28 -2.69
CA PHE A 34 5.19 3.92 -2.61
C PHE A 34 4.87 3.50 -1.18
N GLY A 35 5.66 3.89 -0.18
CA GLY A 35 5.34 3.66 1.23
C GLY A 35 3.99 4.27 1.63
N LEU A 36 3.78 5.55 1.28
CA LEU A 36 2.49 6.24 1.53
C LEU A 36 1.32 5.60 0.79
N PHE A 37 1.54 5.06 -0.43
CA PHE A 37 0.51 4.32 -1.15
C PHE A 37 0.16 3.00 -0.47
N SER A 38 1.15 2.28 0.10
CA SER A 38 0.94 1.05 0.87
C SER A 38 0.08 1.31 2.11
N GLU A 39 0.42 2.33 2.89
CA GLU A 39 -0.37 2.71 4.07
C GLU A 39 -1.79 3.14 3.69
N GLY A 40 -1.95 3.85 2.57
CA GLY A 40 -3.26 4.25 2.05
C GLY A 40 -4.14 3.07 1.61
N VAL A 41 -3.56 2.03 0.99
CA VAL A 41 -4.32 0.82 0.61
C VAL A 41 -4.67 -0.04 1.82
N GLU A 42 -3.78 -0.13 2.81
CA GLU A 42 -4.05 -0.81 4.09
C GLU A 42 -5.20 -0.13 4.82
N ALA A 43 -5.18 1.21 4.89
CA ALA A 43 -6.28 2.01 5.42
C ALA A 43 -7.55 1.94 4.56
N ALA A 44 -7.48 1.75 3.24
CA ALA A 44 -8.69 1.54 2.43
C ALA A 44 -9.29 0.13 2.59
N ALA A 45 -8.43 -0.87 2.86
CA ALA A 45 -8.81 -2.26 3.12
C ALA A 45 -9.21 -2.52 4.58
N ALA A 46 -9.32 -1.47 5.37
CA ALA A 46 -9.78 -1.52 6.74
C ALA A 46 -11.30 -1.63 6.82
N CYS A 47 -11.77 -2.35 7.84
CA CYS A 47 -13.18 -2.74 7.98
C CYS A 47 -14.10 -1.52 8.07
N GLU A 48 -13.64 -0.49 8.79
CA GLU A 48 -14.39 0.72 9.05
C GLU A 48 -14.55 1.58 7.80
N GLN A 49 -13.49 1.74 7.00
CA GLN A 49 -13.53 2.47 5.73
C GLN A 49 -14.44 1.77 4.73
N ALA A 50 -14.46 0.45 4.70
CA ALA A 50 -15.36 -0.32 3.85
C ALA A 50 -16.84 -0.09 4.21
N CYS A 51 -17.17 -0.03 5.51
CA CYS A 51 -18.52 0.30 5.97
C CYS A 51 -18.90 1.76 5.67
N LYS A 52 -17.99 2.71 5.89
CA LYS A 52 -18.19 4.12 5.54
C LYS A 52 -18.42 4.35 4.05
N ALA A 53 -17.71 3.60 3.19
CA ALA A 53 -17.87 3.68 1.73
C ALA A 53 -19.28 3.27 1.25
N ILE A 54 -19.99 2.46 2.05
CA ILE A 54 -21.38 2.07 1.77
C ILE A 54 -22.41 2.83 2.62
N GLY A 55 -21.97 3.88 3.33
CA GLY A 55 -22.83 4.78 4.12
C GLY A 55 -23.30 4.19 5.45
N LEU A 56 -22.46 3.35 6.09
CA LEU A 56 -22.75 2.71 7.38
C LEU A 56 -21.65 3.09 8.38
N ASP A 57 -22.05 3.45 9.60
CA ASP A 57 -21.16 4.12 10.56
C ASP A 57 -20.47 3.17 11.55
N GLU A 58 -21.00 1.97 11.76
CA GLU A 58 -20.38 1.00 12.66
C GLU A 58 -19.87 -0.24 11.91
N ALA A 59 -18.65 -0.66 12.25
CA ALA A 59 -17.97 -1.80 11.64
C ALA A 59 -17.44 -2.76 12.71
N PHE A 60 -17.76 -4.04 12.56
CA PHE A 60 -17.20 -5.10 13.40
C PHE A 60 -16.77 -6.30 12.57
N ALA A 61 -15.79 -7.03 13.09
CA ALA A 61 -15.20 -8.17 12.40
C ALA A 61 -16.04 -9.42 12.65
N GLY A 62 -16.45 -10.10 11.58
CA GLY A 62 -17.22 -11.34 11.66
C GLY A 62 -16.57 -12.46 10.86
N TYR A 63 -16.59 -13.68 11.38
CA TYR A 63 -16.13 -14.87 10.68
C TYR A 63 -17.26 -15.56 9.91
N SER A 64 -18.53 -15.31 10.24
CA SER A 64 -19.69 -15.89 9.56
C SER A 64 -20.91 -14.96 9.42
N ASP A 65 -21.82 -15.32 8.52
CA ASP A 65 -23.14 -14.66 8.38
C ASP A 65 -23.99 -14.74 9.66
N SER A 66 -23.79 -15.75 10.51
CA SER A 66 -24.50 -15.87 11.79
C SER A 66 -23.94 -14.93 12.86
N GLU A 67 -22.69 -14.50 12.75
CA GLU A 67 -22.06 -13.51 13.64
C GLU A 67 -22.38 -12.07 13.23
N CYS A 68 -22.67 -11.81 11.94
CA CYS A 68 -23.34 -10.59 11.51
C CYS A 68 -24.84 -10.61 11.90
N GLY A 69 -25.19 -11.10 13.08
CA GLY A 69 -26.55 -11.42 13.49
C GLY A 69 -27.52 -10.22 13.46
N GLU A 70 -28.69 -10.41 12.85
CA GLU A 70 -29.82 -9.48 12.70
C GLU A 70 -29.87 -8.58 11.45
N LYS A 71 -31.12 -8.36 11.00
CA LYS A 71 -31.57 -7.92 9.67
C LYS A 71 -31.13 -6.51 9.23
N THR A 72 -30.46 -5.76 10.10
CA THR A 72 -30.00 -4.38 9.84
C THR A 72 -28.53 -4.30 9.43
N ARG A 73 -27.81 -5.43 9.44
CA ARG A 73 -26.38 -5.47 9.14
C ARG A 73 -26.12 -5.84 7.69
N LYS A 74 -25.27 -5.09 6.98
CA LYS A 74 -24.75 -5.47 5.65
C LYS A 74 -23.40 -6.14 5.81
N ARG A 75 -23.24 -7.31 5.19
CA ARG A 75 -21.98 -8.05 5.16
C ARG A 75 -21.16 -7.66 3.92
N ILE A 76 -19.91 -7.26 4.15
CA ILE A 76 -18.91 -7.05 3.10
C ILE A 76 -17.92 -8.22 3.17
N PRO A 77 -17.97 -9.19 2.24
CA PRO A 77 -16.97 -10.24 2.17
C PRO A 77 -15.63 -9.65 1.74
N GLY A 78 -14.53 -10.06 2.38
CA GLY A 78 -13.21 -9.51 2.11
C GLY A 78 -12.20 -9.92 3.17
N VAL A 79 -10.92 -9.70 2.88
CA VAL A 79 -9.85 -9.82 3.87
C VAL A 79 -9.50 -8.41 4.31
N PHE A 80 -9.70 -8.11 5.60
CA PHE A 80 -9.52 -6.76 6.14
C PHE A 80 -8.28 -6.70 7.00
N TYR A 81 -7.53 -5.61 6.87
CA TYR A 81 -6.20 -5.48 7.47
C TYR A 81 -6.23 -5.35 9.00
N ASP A 82 -7.18 -4.59 9.55
CA ASP A 82 -7.29 -4.35 11.01
C ASP A 82 -7.75 -5.55 11.83
N LYS A 83 -8.23 -6.59 11.16
CA LYS A 83 -8.90 -7.71 11.81
C LYS A 83 -8.29 -8.99 11.28
N GLU A 84 -7.09 -9.27 11.76
CA GLU A 84 -6.34 -10.50 11.49
C GLU A 84 -7.31 -11.69 11.51
N LYS A 85 -7.50 -12.30 10.34
CA LYS A 85 -8.22 -13.57 10.08
C LYS A 85 -9.73 -13.49 9.81
N THR A 86 -10.39 -12.34 9.88
CA THR A 86 -11.82 -12.28 9.47
C THR A 86 -11.99 -12.23 7.96
N LYS A 87 -12.90 -13.09 7.44
CA LYS A 87 -13.25 -13.16 6.00
C LYS A 87 -14.40 -12.24 5.61
N ALA A 88 -14.91 -11.46 6.56
CA ALA A 88 -15.99 -10.51 6.34
C ALA A 88 -15.97 -9.38 7.36
N CYS A 89 -16.44 -8.23 6.91
CA CYS A 89 -16.85 -7.12 7.75
C CYS A 89 -18.36 -7.06 7.81
N CYS A 90 -18.87 -6.79 9.00
CA CYS A 90 -20.27 -6.57 9.22
C CYS A 90 -20.47 -5.08 9.54
N CYS A 91 -21.35 -4.43 8.78
CA CYS A 91 -21.62 -3.01 8.87
C CYS A 91 -23.05 -2.78 9.39
N LEU A 92 -23.24 -1.88 10.34
CA LEU A 92 -24.54 -1.49 10.88
C LEU A 92 -24.89 -0.05 10.45
N ALA A 93 -26.15 0.16 10.08
CA ALA A 93 -26.73 1.50 10.04
C ALA A 93 -27.19 1.83 11.47
N ASN A 94 -26.82 2.99 11.97
CA ASN A 94 -27.42 3.53 13.20
C ASN A 94 -28.91 3.81 12.98
#